data_AF-A0A963P8D8-F1
#
_entry.id   AF-A0A963P8D8-F1
#
_cell.length_a   1.000
_cell.length_b   1.000
_cell.length_c   1.000
_cell.angle_alpha   90.00
_cell.angle_beta   90.00
_cell.angle_gamma   90.00
#
_symmetry.space_group_name_H-M   'P 1'
#
loop_
_entity.id
_entity.type
_entity.pdbx_description
1 polymer ?
#
loop_
_entity_poly.entity_id
_entity_poly.type
_entity_poly.pdbx_seq_one_letter_code
_entity_poly.pdbx_strand_id
1 'polypeptide(L)'
;VSDIAAGMRWAVGLPVPGVPANNQVAKVLNMSLGRFGSCSQAFQGAVDEVLAAGSVVVAATGNDSARAILQPANCTGVIGVTAHAINGDNASYANIGQGTVISAPGGGFGAAIAGNGRQIYSTSNTGLTTPQADRLEFKRGTSMATAHVSGVAALMFEAKPTITPQELRSRLVNAARPHPAGGFCAGLQTCGAGLLDAAQSVQDVLDDNAPVVAAASSAGLAAPRGATVQLTGTALAGRLGMGLQSTSWTQIAGPAVTLTGANGSNASFVVPASGNSFSFRFRALDLNGKAAHVDLTVPANNTAPVLTPISTRFVLEGESLSFSVSATDAEGDAITFVASTLPRGASFDAGTGTFTWDNASPLGSYSVGITPSDGLLSGETVYVGIVVVAPGSGGGGATQGLWWVLLGSATLAGLGLRRLWRLGARRRAGMPRAGNRPATPA
;
A
#
# COMPACT_ATOMS: atom_id res chain seq x y z
N VAL A 1 46.74 11.56 3.55
CA VAL A 1 45.43 11.12 2.99
C VAL A 1 45.36 9.61 2.86
N SER A 2 46.39 8.97 2.31
CA SER A 2 46.51 7.50 2.22
C SER A 2 46.25 6.79 3.55
N ASP A 3 46.93 7.22 4.62
CA ASP A 3 46.90 6.49 5.90
C ASP A 3 45.55 6.62 6.59
N ILE A 4 44.93 7.80 6.51
CA ILE A 4 43.57 8.03 7.02
C ILE A 4 42.59 7.14 6.25
N ALA A 5 42.67 7.09 4.92
CA ALA A 5 41.80 6.27 4.10
C ALA A 5 42.00 4.76 4.34
N ALA A 6 43.23 4.31 4.61
CA ALA A 6 43.51 2.94 5.01
C ALA A 6 42.93 2.63 6.40
N GLY A 7 43.13 3.54 7.38
CA GLY A 7 42.56 3.42 8.72
C GLY A 7 41.03 3.38 8.72
N MET A 8 40.39 4.15 7.85
CA MET A 8 38.93 4.11 7.65
C MET A 8 38.45 2.72 7.22
N ARG A 9 39.08 2.14 6.19
CA ARG A 9 38.76 0.80 5.69
C ARG A 9 38.95 -0.26 6.78
N TRP A 10 40.10 -0.22 7.44
CA TRP A 10 40.41 -1.16 8.51
C TRP A 10 39.44 -1.06 9.70
N ALA A 11 39.05 0.17 10.09
CA ALA A 11 38.12 0.40 11.20
C ALA A 11 36.75 -0.24 10.96
N VAL A 12 36.31 -0.33 9.70
CA VAL A 12 35.04 -0.97 9.32
C VAL A 12 35.19 -2.44 8.90
N GLY A 13 36.35 -3.06 9.17
CA GLY A 13 36.59 -4.48 8.90
C GLY A 13 37.00 -4.81 7.47
N LEU A 14 37.25 -3.81 6.61
CA LEU A 14 37.78 -4.04 5.28
C LEU A 14 39.29 -4.37 5.35
N PRO A 15 39.79 -5.28 4.49
CA PRO A 15 41.19 -5.68 4.53
C PRO A 15 42.11 -4.53 4.10
N VAL A 16 43.25 -4.40 4.78
CA VAL A 16 44.33 -3.48 4.41
C VAL A 16 45.63 -4.29 4.27
N PRO A 17 46.35 -4.19 3.14
CA PRO A 17 47.59 -4.94 2.92
C PRO A 17 48.60 -4.75 4.05
N GLY A 18 49.10 -5.86 4.60
CA GLY A 18 50.09 -5.85 5.67
C GLY A 18 49.54 -5.55 7.08
N VAL A 19 48.22 -5.39 7.24
CA VAL A 19 47.58 -5.13 8.53
C VAL A 19 46.69 -6.32 8.93
N PRO A 20 46.76 -6.83 10.18
CA PRO A 20 45.87 -7.88 10.66
C PRO A 20 44.39 -7.50 10.52
N ALA A 21 43.50 -8.48 10.32
CA ALA A 21 42.07 -8.22 10.20
C ALA A 21 41.50 -7.60 11.50
N ASN A 22 40.58 -6.63 11.35
CA ASN A 22 39.88 -6.04 12.48
C ASN A 22 38.59 -6.81 12.78
N ASN A 23 38.54 -7.47 13.94
CA ASN A 23 37.35 -8.20 14.41
C ASN A 23 36.41 -7.32 15.27
N GLN A 24 36.77 -6.07 15.54
CA GLN A 24 35.94 -5.08 16.24
C GLN A 24 35.57 -3.97 15.26
N VAL A 25 34.58 -4.27 14.42
CA VAL A 25 34.12 -3.39 13.34
C VAL A 25 33.38 -2.19 13.91
N ALA A 26 33.88 -0.98 13.63
CA ALA A 26 33.27 0.27 14.05
C ALA A 26 32.07 0.62 13.17
N LYS A 27 30.93 0.94 13.79
CA LYS A 27 29.74 1.48 13.11
C LYS A 27 29.78 2.99 12.87
N VAL A 28 30.60 3.69 13.65
CA VAL A 28 30.72 5.16 13.61
C VAL A 28 32.19 5.52 13.57
N LEU A 29 32.61 6.24 12.53
CA LEU A 29 33.97 6.75 12.38
C LEU A 29 33.98 8.25 12.70
N ASN A 30 34.52 8.61 13.87
CA ASN A 30 34.71 10.00 14.29
C ASN A 30 35.99 10.59 13.68
N MET A 31 35.84 11.53 12.76
CA MET A 31 36.92 12.21 12.04
C MET A 31 37.03 13.68 12.47
N SER A 32 37.48 13.88 13.71
CA SER A 32 37.78 15.22 14.28
C SER A 32 39.07 15.83 13.73
N LEU A 33 39.24 15.78 12.40
CA LEU A 33 40.43 16.19 11.64
C LEU A 33 39.99 16.88 10.35
N GLY A 34 40.90 17.56 9.67
CA GLY A 34 40.58 18.12 8.36
C GLY A 34 41.77 18.67 7.60
N ARG A 35 41.56 18.94 6.30
CA ARG A 35 42.49 19.67 5.44
C ARG A 35 41.76 20.58 4.45
N PHE A 36 42.44 21.63 4.02
CA PHE A 36 41.96 22.49 2.94
C PHE A 36 41.87 21.75 1.59
N GLY A 37 41.00 22.25 0.73
CA GLY A 37 40.74 21.69 -0.61
C GLY A 37 39.49 20.82 -0.69
N SER A 38 39.14 20.45 -1.92
CA SER A 38 38.03 19.55 -2.20
C SER A 38 38.30 18.13 -1.72
N CYS A 39 37.23 17.34 -1.55
CA CYS A 39 37.37 15.91 -1.30
C CYS A 39 38.09 15.23 -2.47
N SER A 40 39.27 14.67 -2.22
CA SER A 40 39.99 13.91 -3.23
C SER A 40 39.28 12.60 -3.56
N GLN A 41 39.31 12.17 -4.82
CA GLN A 41 38.70 10.91 -5.27
C GLN A 41 39.13 9.70 -4.43
N ALA A 42 40.42 9.61 -4.06
CA ALA A 42 40.93 8.53 -3.21
C ALA A 42 40.27 8.50 -1.82
N PHE A 43 39.95 9.67 -1.25
CA PHE A 43 39.27 9.77 0.03
C PHE A 43 37.78 9.52 -0.12
N GLN A 44 37.15 10.00 -1.19
CA GLN A 44 35.75 9.71 -1.50
C GLN A 44 35.53 8.20 -1.64
N GLY A 45 36.39 7.48 -2.37
CA GLY A 45 36.29 6.02 -2.48
C GLY A 45 36.35 5.31 -1.12
N ALA A 46 37.17 5.80 -0.18
CA ALA A 46 37.21 5.25 1.18
C ALA A 46 35.92 5.55 1.97
N VAL A 47 35.33 6.74 1.79
CA VAL A 47 34.02 7.07 2.38
C VAL A 47 32.94 6.15 1.81
N ASP A 48 32.91 5.96 0.49
CA ASP A 48 31.90 5.14 -0.18
C ASP A 48 31.98 3.67 0.30
N GLU A 49 33.19 3.13 0.45
CA GLU A 49 33.41 1.80 1.01
C GLU A 49 32.96 1.68 2.48
N VAL A 50 33.21 2.70 3.30
CA VAL A 50 32.72 2.75 4.70
C VAL A 50 31.19 2.74 4.76
N LEU A 51 30.54 3.54 3.92
CA LEU A 51 29.07 3.60 3.84
C LEU A 51 28.49 2.28 3.33
N ALA A 52 29.13 1.65 2.33
CA ALA A 52 28.73 0.34 1.82
C ALA A 52 28.88 -0.77 2.86
N ALA A 53 29.86 -0.67 3.76
CA ALA A 53 30.02 -1.56 4.91
C ALA A 53 28.97 -1.32 6.02
N GLY A 54 28.02 -0.39 5.83
CA GLY A 54 26.94 -0.11 6.78
C GLY A 54 27.39 0.69 8.01
N SER A 55 28.42 1.52 7.86
CA SER A 55 28.97 2.39 8.89
C SER A 55 28.91 3.85 8.45
N VAL A 56 28.91 4.81 9.40
CA VAL A 56 28.86 6.24 9.10
C VAL A 56 30.20 6.92 9.32
N VAL A 57 30.47 7.99 8.56
CA VAL A 57 31.60 8.90 8.79
C VAL A 57 31.06 10.23 9.32
N VAL A 58 31.52 10.64 10.49
CA VAL A 58 31.15 11.91 11.13
C VAL A 58 32.41 12.78 11.18
N ALA A 59 32.38 13.98 10.62
CA ALA A 59 33.58 14.79 10.41
C ALA A 59 33.42 16.26 10.78
N ALA A 60 34.50 16.85 11.29
CA ALA A 60 34.58 18.25 11.64
C ALA A 60 34.62 19.15 10.39
N THR A 61 33.86 20.25 10.39
CA THR A 61 33.85 21.20 9.26
C THR A 61 35.08 22.10 9.18
N GLY A 62 35.82 22.29 10.28
CA GLY A 62 36.99 23.16 10.39
C GLY A 62 36.79 24.33 11.36
N ASN A 63 37.85 25.12 11.62
CA ASN A 63 37.88 26.11 12.71
C ASN A 63 38.49 27.46 12.28
N ASP A 64 38.25 27.87 11.04
CA ASP A 64 38.89 29.01 10.36
C ASP A 64 37.92 30.20 10.18
N SER A 65 36.74 30.15 10.82
CA SER A 65 35.63 31.10 10.61
C SER A 65 35.22 31.23 9.13
N ALA A 66 35.46 30.18 8.34
CA ALA A 66 35.29 30.22 6.89
C ALA A 66 33.87 29.83 6.46
N ARG A 67 33.47 30.31 5.28
CA ARG A 67 32.25 29.89 4.57
C ARG A 67 32.49 28.72 3.61
N ALA A 68 33.52 27.92 3.89
CA ALA A 68 33.84 26.68 3.20
C ALA A 68 34.24 25.63 4.23
N ILE A 69 33.86 24.38 3.98
CA ILE A 69 34.15 23.26 4.88
C ILE A 69 35.28 22.37 4.33
N LEU A 70 36.01 21.73 5.23
CA LEU A 70 37.24 21.00 4.93
C LEU A 70 36.96 19.54 4.54
N GLN A 71 37.89 18.91 3.82
CA GLN A 71 37.90 17.45 3.71
C GLN A 71 38.25 16.89 5.11
N PRO A 72 37.48 15.94 5.68
CA PRO A 72 36.52 15.08 5.00
C PRO A 72 35.04 15.48 5.09
N ALA A 73 34.69 16.51 5.85
CA ALA A 73 33.30 16.96 5.98
C ALA A 73 32.66 17.37 4.62
N ASN A 74 33.48 17.77 3.64
CA ASN A 74 33.02 18.11 2.29
C ASN A 74 32.88 16.91 1.33
N CYS A 75 33.18 15.69 1.77
CA CYS A 75 32.97 14.48 0.97
C CYS A 75 31.49 14.08 0.96
N THR A 76 31.02 13.53 -0.15
CA THR A 76 29.63 13.07 -0.29
C THR A 76 29.35 11.94 0.70
N GLY A 77 28.19 11.99 1.36
CA GLY A 77 27.76 11.00 2.35
C GLY A 77 28.28 11.22 3.77
N VAL A 78 29.33 12.03 3.97
CA VAL A 78 29.88 12.34 5.30
C VAL A 78 28.94 13.25 6.09
N ILE A 79 28.72 12.93 7.36
CA ILE A 79 27.99 13.76 8.32
C ILE A 79 28.95 14.89 8.76
N GLY A 80 28.92 16.01 8.04
CA GLY A 80 29.71 17.21 8.36
C GLY A 80 29.12 17.98 9.55
N VAL A 81 29.93 18.20 10.59
CA VAL A 81 29.52 18.75 11.88
C VAL A 81 30.17 20.10 12.13
N THR A 82 29.35 21.16 12.17
CA THR A 82 29.76 22.47 12.68
C THR A 82 29.59 22.55 14.21
N ALA A 83 30.12 23.58 14.83
CA ALA A 83 30.12 23.78 16.27
C ALA A 83 29.21 24.95 16.69
N HIS A 84 28.48 24.78 17.78
CA HIS A 84 27.81 25.87 18.48
C HIS A 84 28.35 26.07 19.91
N ALA A 85 28.20 27.31 20.39
CA ALA A 85 28.43 27.71 21.78
C ALA A 85 27.23 27.30 22.67
N ILE A 86 27.36 27.47 23.99
CA ILE A 86 26.34 26.99 24.96
C ILE A 86 24.95 27.61 24.77
N ASN A 87 24.88 28.79 24.17
CA ASN A 87 23.63 29.48 23.82
C ASN A 87 23.02 29.02 22.49
N GLY A 88 23.62 28.03 21.82
CA GLY A 88 23.19 27.49 20.53
C GLY A 88 23.62 28.31 19.31
N ASP A 89 24.28 29.45 19.50
CA ASP A 89 24.80 30.23 18.39
C ASP A 89 26.03 29.56 17.78
N ASN A 90 26.25 29.72 16.47
CA ASN A 90 27.42 29.14 15.79
C ASN A 90 28.69 29.64 16.48
N ALA A 91 29.61 28.74 16.79
CA ALA A 91 30.85 29.15 17.45
C ALA A 91 31.65 30.07 16.53
N SER A 92 32.26 31.11 17.07
CA SER A 92 32.91 32.18 16.29
C SER A 92 34.03 31.70 15.38
N TYR A 93 34.64 30.56 15.70
CA TYR A 93 35.67 29.90 14.89
C TYR A 93 35.13 28.89 13.88
N ALA A 94 33.88 28.44 13.99
CA ALA A 94 33.43 27.25 13.27
C ALA A 94 33.20 27.52 11.78
N ASN A 95 33.76 26.67 10.92
CA ASN A 95 33.49 26.71 9.49
C ASN A 95 32.06 26.26 9.19
N ILE A 96 31.43 26.94 8.24
CA ILE A 96 30.12 26.58 7.69
C ILE A 96 30.20 26.53 6.17
N GLY A 97 29.25 25.87 5.52
CA GLY A 97 29.26 25.74 4.07
C GLY A 97 28.35 24.62 3.58
N GLN A 98 28.19 24.56 2.26
CA GLN A 98 27.46 23.47 1.62
C GLN A 98 28.07 22.12 2.02
N GLY A 99 27.23 21.19 2.45
CA GLY A 99 27.65 19.88 2.98
C GLY A 99 27.64 19.79 4.51
N THR A 100 27.54 20.92 5.23
CA THR A 100 27.27 20.89 6.68
C THR A 100 25.91 20.24 6.92
N VAL A 101 25.88 19.23 7.79
CA VAL A 101 24.68 18.44 8.08
C VAL A 101 24.01 18.93 9.35
N ILE A 102 24.79 19.13 10.40
CA ILE A 102 24.26 19.43 11.74
C ILE A 102 25.27 20.23 12.56
N SER A 103 24.76 20.95 13.56
CA SER A 103 25.56 21.66 14.55
C SER A 103 25.50 20.95 15.89
N ALA A 104 26.64 20.80 16.57
CA ALA A 104 26.70 20.20 17.92
C ALA A 104 27.56 21.04 18.88
N PRO A 105 27.48 20.81 20.20
CA PRO A 105 28.25 21.59 21.17
C PRO A 105 29.76 21.47 20.92
N GLY A 106 30.37 22.58 20.49
CA GLY A 106 31.82 22.70 20.31
C GLY A 106 32.47 23.65 21.31
N GLY A 107 31.66 24.43 22.03
CA GLY A 107 32.11 25.39 23.05
C GLY A 107 32.76 26.65 22.46
N GLY A 108 33.14 27.58 23.33
CA GLY A 108 33.64 28.90 22.96
C GLY A 108 32.54 29.95 22.89
N PHE A 109 32.85 31.08 22.25
CA PHE A 109 31.91 32.19 22.06
C PHE A 109 31.09 32.00 20.78
N GLY A 110 29.83 32.45 20.80
CA GLY A 110 29.03 32.53 19.58
C GLY A 110 29.51 33.64 18.64
N ALA A 111 29.24 33.50 17.35
CA ALA A 111 29.63 34.41 16.29
C ALA A 111 28.79 35.70 16.26
N ALA A 112 27.48 35.59 16.52
CA ALA A 112 26.55 36.71 16.60
C ALA A 112 26.14 37.01 18.06
N ILE A 113 26.00 35.97 18.88
CA ILE A 113 25.62 36.04 20.28
C ILE A 113 26.80 35.46 21.09
N ALA A 114 27.67 36.33 21.60
CA ALA A 114 28.94 35.89 22.20
C ALA A 114 28.77 34.88 23.35
N GLY A 115 27.76 35.04 24.21
CA GLY A 115 27.56 34.18 25.38
C GLY A 115 28.74 34.27 26.39
N ASN A 116 28.95 33.23 27.18
CA ASN A 116 29.97 33.21 28.26
C ASN A 116 31.27 32.47 27.90
N GLY A 117 31.42 32.01 26.65
CA GLY A 117 32.66 31.38 26.19
C GLY A 117 32.94 29.96 26.71
N ARG A 118 31.99 29.30 27.39
CA ARG A 118 32.20 27.97 27.99
C ARG A 118 32.68 26.94 26.97
N GLN A 119 33.70 26.19 27.36
CA GLN A 119 34.34 25.15 26.56
C GLN A 119 33.83 23.75 26.93
N ILE A 120 34.16 22.75 26.11
CA ILE A 120 33.83 21.36 26.34
C ILE A 120 34.90 20.71 27.21
N TYR A 121 34.49 19.94 28.21
CA TYR A 121 35.39 19.23 29.11
C TYR A 121 35.58 17.79 28.64
N SER A 122 36.82 17.30 28.60
CA SER A 122 37.10 15.91 28.26
C SER A 122 38.42 15.43 28.88
N THR A 123 38.64 14.13 28.85
CA THR A 123 39.88 13.49 29.28
C THR A 123 41.07 13.98 28.47
N SER A 124 42.18 14.24 29.16
CA SER A 124 43.45 14.69 28.61
C SER A 124 44.57 14.18 29.53
N ASN A 125 45.81 14.54 29.24
CA ASN A 125 46.95 14.25 30.10
C ASN A 125 47.82 15.51 30.28
N THR A 126 48.68 15.53 31.31
CA THR A 126 49.54 16.68 31.64
C THR A 126 50.82 16.76 30.80
N GLY A 127 51.08 15.77 29.95
CA GLY A 127 52.30 15.65 29.17
C GLY A 127 52.37 16.62 28.00
N LEU A 128 53.57 17.18 27.76
CA LEU A 128 53.81 18.11 26.64
C LEU A 128 54.39 17.41 25.40
N THR A 129 55.13 16.32 25.60
CA THR A 129 55.78 15.53 24.52
C THR A 129 55.63 14.02 24.69
N THR A 130 55.46 13.54 25.92
CA THR A 130 55.18 12.13 26.27
C THR A 130 54.00 12.07 27.24
N PRO A 131 53.22 10.98 27.29
CA PRO A 131 52.11 10.84 28.23
C PRO A 131 52.57 10.99 29.69
N GLN A 132 51.80 11.71 30.50
CA GLN A 132 52.01 11.90 31.94
C GLN A 132 50.69 11.61 32.69
N ALA A 133 50.41 12.30 33.79
CA ALA A 133 49.21 12.09 34.59
C ALA A 133 47.92 12.44 33.84
N ASP A 134 46.86 11.67 34.10
CA ASP A 134 45.51 11.94 33.62
C ASP A 134 44.99 13.27 34.17
N ARG A 135 44.25 14.01 33.32
CA ARG A 135 43.53 15.22 33.73
C ARG A 135 42.27 15.39 32.90
N LEU A 136 41.44 16.33 33.32
CA LEU A 136 40.40 16.87 32.46
C LEU A 136 40.86 18.22 31.90
N GLU A 137 40.51 18.50 30.64
CA GLU A 137 40.90 19.71 29.95
C GLU A 137 39.72 20.33 29.20
N PHE A 138 39.68 21.66 29.20
CA PHE A 138 38.74 22.44 28.41
C PHE A 138 39.25 22.60 26.99
N LYS A 139 38.48 22.15 26.01
CA LYS A 139 38.76 22.32 24.59
C LYS A 139 37.57 22.95 23.89
N ARG A 140 37.86 23.61 22.76
CA ARG A 140 36.86 24.10 21.82
C ARG A 140 37.23 23.69 20.42
N GLY A 141 36.23 23.45 19.58
CA GLY A 141 36.44 23.10 18.18
C GLY A 141 35.28 22.31 17.61
N THR A 142 35.17 22.32 16.28
CA THR A 142 34.32 21.38 15.54
C THR A 142 34.73 19.93 15.80
N SER A 143 35.98 19.69 16.20
CA SER A 143 36.47 18.41 16.73
C SER A 143 35.66 17.90 17.93
N MET A 144 35.26 18.78 18.86
CA MET A 144 34.45 18.41 20.03
C MET A 144 32.99 18.20 19.65
N ALA A 145 32.46 19.01 18.73
CA ALA A 145 31.11 18.86 18.19
C ALA A 145 30.94 17.51 17.47
N THR A 146 31.94 17.12 16.67
CA THR A 146 31.97 15.83 15.93
C THR A 146 31.83 14.63 16.86
N ALA A 147 32.46 14.67 18.03
CA ALA A 147 32.36 13.60 19.03
C ALA A 147 30.95 13.47 19.62
N HIS A 148 30.24 14.58 19.85
CA HIS A 148 28.85 14.54 20.32
C HIS A 148 27.93 13.88 19.29
N VAL A 149 28.06 14.25 18.00
CA VAL A 149 27.26 13.63 16.92
C VAL A 149 27.61 12.15 16.77
N SER A 150 28.89 11.78 16.90
CA SER A 150 29.33 10.39 16.87
C SER A 150 28.71 9.57 18.01
N GLY A 151 28.62 10.14 19.21
CA GLY A 151 27.96 9.50 20.35
C GLY A 151 26.46 9.29 20.10
N VAL A 152 25.76 10.29 19.55
CA VAL A 152 24.33 10.13 19.20
C VAL A 152 24.14 9.10 18.10
N ALA A 153 24.99 9.10 17.07
CA ALA A 153 24.95 8.09 16.02
C ALA A 153 25.13 6.66 16.58
N ALA A 154 25.99 6.48 17.60
CA ALA A 154 26.14 5.20 18.28
C ALA A 154 24.87 4.78 19.03
N LEU A 155 24.20 5.71 19.74
CA LEU A 155 22.90 5.44 20.39
C LEU A 155 21.81 5.06 19.36
N MET A 156 21.82 5.65 18.18
CA MET A 156 20.89 5.31 17.10
C MET A 156 21.15 3.90 16.55
N PHE A 157 22.43 3.51 16.41
CA PHE A 157 22.79 2.13 16.07
C PHE A 157 22.39 1.14 17.16
N GLU A 158 22.45 1.52 18.43
CA GLU A 158 21.95 0.68 19.53
C GLU A 158 20.43 0.49 19.43
N ALA A 159 19.68 1.57 19.18
CA ALA A 159 18.23 1.52 19.03
C ALA A 159 17.77 0.71 17.81
N LYS A 160 18.51 0.77 16.69
CA LYS A 160 18.26 0.00 15.47
C LYS A 160 19.59 -0.49 14.87
N PRO A 161 20.08 -1.68 15.24
CA PRO A 161 21.36 -2.20 14.75
C PRO A 161 21.47 -2.36 13.22
N THR A 162 20.32 -2.42 12.54
CA THR A 162 20.20 -2.53 11.07
C THR A 162 19.98 -1.19 10.38
N ILE A 163 20.05 -0.05 11.09
CA ILE A 163 19.87 1.27 10.48
C ILE A 163 20.95 1.50 9.42
N THR A 164 20.53 1.99 8.24
CA THR A 164 21.48 2.28 7.16
C THR A 164 22.17 3.63 7.39
N PRO A 165 23.38 3.86 6.86
CA PRO A 165 24.04 5.16 6.96
C PRO A 165 23.20 6.34 6.44
N GLN A 166 22.45 6.11 5.35
CA GLN A 166 21.56 7.12 4.77
C GLN A 166 20.37 7.41 5.70
N GLU A 167 19.74 6.37 6.25
CA GLU A 167 18.65 6.53 7.20
C GLU A 167 19.12 7.23 8.48
N LEU A 168 20.26 6.84 9.05
CA LEU A 168 20.80 7.48 10.24
C LEU A 168 21.01 8.99 10.01
N ARG A 169 21.59 9.36 8.87
CA ARG A 169 21.77 10.76 8.48
C ARG A 169 20.44 11.51 8.37
N SER A 170 19.41 10.92 7.77
CA SER A 170 18.10 11.59 7.62
C SER A 170 17.42 11.80 8.98
N ARG A 171 17.49 10.82 9.88
CA ARG A 171 16.96 10.93 11.25
C ARG A 171 17.66 12.03 12.04
N LEU A 172 18.99 12.13 11.97
CA LEU A 172 19.74 13.23 12.61
C LEU A 172 19.28 14.62 12.13
N VAL A 173 19.03 14.75 10.83
CA VAL A 173 18.56 16.01 10.21
C VAL A 173 17.15 16.35 10.67
N ASN A 174 16.23 15.39 10.66
CA ASN A 174 14.83 15.61 11.03
C ASN A 174 14.65 15.89 12.52
N ALA A 175 15.48 15.28 13.37
CA ALA A 175 15.46 15.47 14.80
C ALA A 175 16.12 16.78 15.26
N ALA A 176 16.82 17.49 14.38
CA ALA A 176 17.58 18.67 14.76
C ALA A 176 16.66 19.79 15.28
N ARG A 177 17.03 20.38 16.43
CA ARG A 177 16.35 21.55 16.95
C ARG A 177 16.70 22.78 16.10
N PRO A 178 15.77 23.71 15.87
CA PRO A 178 16.05 24.93 15.12
C PRO A 178 17.22 25.73 15.71
N HIS A 179 17.97 26.41 14.84
CA HIS A 179 18.95 27.40 15.29
C HIS A 179 18.26 28.55 16.05
N PRO A 180 18.89 29.13 17.09
CA PRO A 180 18.30 30.22 17.84
C PRO A 180 18.00 31.44 16.95
N ALA A 181 16.83 32.05 17.16
CA ALA A 181 16.47 33.30 16.49
C ALA A 181 17.51 34.40 16.81
N GLY A 182 17.92 35.16 15.78
CA GLY A 182 18.95 36.19 15.92
C GLY A 182 20.38 35.66 16.04
N GLY A 183 20.59 34.33 16.06
CA GLY A 183 21.92 33.73 15.95
C GLY A 183 22.47 33.80 14.52
N PHE A 184 23.77 33.55 14.38
CA PHE A 184 24.48 33.59 13.10
C PHE A 184 23.87 32.65 12.05
N CYS A 185 23.39 31.47 12.48
CA CYS A 185 22.78 30.48 11.60
C CYS A 185 21.26 30.63 11.45
N ALA A 186 20.65 31.69 11.99
CA ALA A 186 19.22 31.94 11.82
C ALA A 186 18.90 32.17 10.33
N GLY A 187 18.36 31.15 9.66
CA GLY A 187 17.98 31.19 8.23
C GLY A 187 19.10 30.83 7.24
N LEU A 188 20.30 30.43 7.70
CA LEU A 188 21.38 30.01 6.81
C LEU A 188 21.34 28.50 6.54
N GLN A 189 21.03 28.12 5.31
CA GLN A 189 21.03 26.71 4.87
C GLN A 189 22.43 26.05 4.95
N THR A 190 23.50 26.86 4.94
CA THR A 190 24.89 26.39 5.02
C THR A 190 25.35 25.99 6.42
N CYS A 191 24.51 26.16 7.44
CA CYS A 191 24.80 25.73 8.82
C CYS A 191 24.31 24.31 9.14
N GLY A 192 23.68 23.64 8.17
CA GLY A 192 23.02 22.36 8.40
C GLY A 192 21.62 22.52 8.97
N ALA A 193 21.05 21.40 9.39
CA ALA A 193 19.64 21.28 9.77
C ALA A 193 19.27 21.97 11.09
N GLY A 194 20.25 22.19 11.98
CA GLY A 194 20.01 22.73 13.31
C GLY A 194 20.96 22.18 14.36
N LEU A 195 20.56 22.31 15.62
CA LEU A 195 21.28 21.82 16.80
C LEU A 195 20.95 20.34 17.02
N LEU A 196 21.99 19.53 17.27
CA LEU A 196 21.87 18.14 17.66
C LEU A 196 20.89 17.96 18.83
N ASP A 197 19.97 17.01 18.68
CA ASP A 197 19.06 16.54 19.72
C ASP A 197 19.17 15.02 19.85
N ALA A 198 19.84 14.57 20.91
CA ALA A 198 20.07 13.15 21.14
C ALA A 198 18.77 12.38 21.39
N ALA A 199 17.87 12.95 22.18
CA ALA A 199 16.64 12.29 22.58
C ALA A 199 15.71 12.12 21.38
N GLN A 200 15.49 13.19 20.61
CA GLN A 200 14.66 13.12 19.41
C GLN A 200 15.27 12.22 18.34
N SER A 201 16.60 12.23 18.16
CA SER A 201 17.27 11.38 17.16
C SER A 201 17.09 9.89 17.45
N VAL A 202 17.15 9.49 18.72
CA VAL A 202 16.91 8.10 19.14
C VAL A 202 15.42 7.77 19.09
N GLN A 203 14.55 8.67 19.55
CA GLN A 203 13.10 8.45 19.50
C GLN A 203 12.61 8.28 18.06
N ASP A 204 13.11 9.06 17.11
CA ASP A 204 12.77 8.94 15.68
C ASP A 204 13.17 7.58 15.08
N VAL A 205 14.18 6.94 15.65
CA VAL A 205 14.60 5.58 15.26
C VAL A 205 13.70 4.53 15.90
N LEU A 206 13.33 4.70 17.17
CA LEU A 206 12.43 3.81 17.90
C LEU A 206 10.98 3.86 17.38
N ASP A 207 10.53 5.03 16.94
CA ASP A 207 9.18 5.30 16.42
C ASP A 207 9.05 5.00 14.91
N ASP A 208 10.06 4.37 14.29
CA ASP A 208 10.06 3.99 12.87
C ASP A 208 9.01 2.90 12.60
N ASN A 209 7.73 3.24 12.61
CA ASN A 209 6.64 2.32 12.30
C ASN A 209 6.33 2.33 10.80
N ALA A 210 5.84 1.20 10.29
CA ALA A 210 5.35 1.16 8.92
C ALA A 210 4.16 2.13 8.73
N PRO A 211 3.88 2.58 7.49
CA PRO A 211 2.71 3.41 7.21
C PRO A 211 1.41 2.79 7.73
N VAL A 212 0.48 3.62 8.21
CA VAL A 212 -0.88 3.19 8.50
C VAL A 212 -1.71 3.37 7.24
N VAL A 213 -2.36 2.29 6.79
CA VAL A 213 -3.12 2.28 5.53
C VAL A 213 -4.57 1.90 5.77
N ALA A 214 -5.48 2.49 5.01
CA ALA A 214 -6.87 2.10 4.92
C ALA A 214 -7.34 2.19 3.45
N ALA A 215 -8.39 1.44 3.14
CA ALA A 215 -8.94 1.33 1.79
C ALA A 215 -10.47 1.30 1.84
N ALA A 216 -11.11 1.93 0.87
CA ALA A 216 -12.55 1.95 0.68
C ALA A 216 -12.90 1.90 -0.82
N SER A 217 -14.12 1.47 -1.13
CA SER A 217 -14.70 1.53 -2.47
C SER A 217 -15.94 2.42 -2.49
N SER A 218 -16.25 3.01 -3.64
CA SER A 218 -17.54 3.68 -3.88
C SER A 218 -18.70 2.71 -4.10
N ALA A 219 -18.40 1.42 -4.30
CA ALA A 219 -19.41 0.37 -4.28
C ALA A 219 -19.95 0.25 -2.85
N GLY A 220 -21.28 0.27 -2.72
CA GLY A 220 -21.96 0.00 -1.45
C GLY A 220 -21.87 -1.49 -1.11
N LEU A 221 -23.02 -2.15 -0.95
CA LEU A 221 -23.04 -3.59 -0.67
C LEU A 221 -22.63 -4.46 -1.87
N ALA A 222 -22.84 -3.98 -3.10
CA ALA A 222 -22.41 -4.65 -4.33
C ALA A 222 -22.34 -3.65 -5.51
N ALA A 223 -21.40 -3.88 -6.43
CA ALA A 223 -21.18 -3.03 -7.58
C ALA A 223 -22.01 -3.48 -8.81
N PRO A 224 -22.79 -2.58 -9.45
CA PRO A 224 -23.49 -2.91 -10.69
C PRO A 224 -22.52 -3.20 -11.83
N ARG A 225 -22.89 -4.15 -12.70
CA ARG A 225 -22.14 -4.49 -13.93
C ARG A 225 -22.02 -3.27 -14.85
N GLY A 226 -20.85 -3.07 -15.46
CA GLY A 226 -20.57 -1.92 -16.32
C GLY A 226 -20.43 -0.58 -15.60
N ALA A 227 -20.67 -0.52 -14.29
CA ALA A 227 -20.43 0.68 -13.51
C ALA A 227 -18.93 0.86 -13.24
N THR A 228 -18.50 2.13 -13.15
CA THR A 228 -17.15 2.47 -12.69
C THR A 228 -17.13 2.51 -11.17
N VAL A 229 -16.33 1.64 -10.55
CA VAL A 229 -16.08 1.65 -9.11
C VAL A 229 -14.82 2.46 -8.84
N GLN A 230 -14.92 3.42 -7.91
CA GLN A 230 -13.78 4.16 -7.38
C GLN A 230 -13.22 3.42 -6.17
N LEU A 231 -11.90 3.33 -6.10
CA LEU A 231 -11.13 2.81 -4.98
C LEU A 231 -10.36 3.97 -4.36
N THR A 232 -10.53 4.19 -3.06
CA THR A 232 -9.87 5.26 -2.32
C THR A 232 -9.01 4.65 -1.21
N GLY A 233 -7.72 4.91 -1.29
CA GLY A 233 -6.73 4.49 -0.31
C GLY A 233 -6.23 5.68 0.47
N THR A 234 -6.23 5.59 1.80
CA THR A 234 -5.60 6.58 2.66
C THR A 234 -4.37 5.95 3.30
N ALA A 235 -3.29 6.72 3.33
CA ALA A 235 -2.05 6.31 3.95
C ALA A 235 -1.50 7.46 4.78
N LEU A 236 -1.14 7.17 6.02
CA LEU A 236 -0.41 8.07 6.89
C LEU A 236 0.97 7.47 7.12
N ALA A 237 2.02 8.26 6.94
CA ALA A 237 3.36 7.82 7.35
C ALA A 237 3.31 7.43 8.84
N GLY A 238 4.06 6.39 9.24
CA GLY A 238 4.00 5.80 10.59
C GLY A 238 4.44 6.69 11.76
N ARG A 239 4.52 8.04 11.58
CA ARG A 239 5.06 9.12 12.43
C ARG A 239 6.54 9.44 12.10
N LEU A 240 7.11 10.67 12.10
CA LEU A 240 6.69 12.08 12.03
C LEU A 240 7.55 12.73 10.92
N GLY A 241 6.98 13.60 10.07
CA GLY A 241 7.74 14.53 9.22
C GLY A 241 8.32 14.01 7.90
N MET A 242 8.32 12.70 7.65
CA MET A 242 8.70 12.15 6.34
C MET A 242 7.47 11.65 5.58
N GLY A 243 7.26 12.20 4.39
CA GLY A 243 6.13 11.86 3.54
C GLY A 243 6.16 10.42 3.04
N LEU A 244 5.11 10.05 2.31
CA LEU A 244 5.07 8.80 1.57
C LEU A 244 5.93 8.91 0.31
N GLN A 245 6.70 7.87 0.02
CA GLN A 245 7.43 7.76 -1.24
C GLN A 245 6.48 7.39 -2.38
N SER A 246 5.59 6.42 -2.15
CA SER A 246 4.63 5.98 -3.15
C SER A 246 3.40 5.30 -2.53
N THR A 247 2.32 5.30 -3.30
CA THR A 247 1.12 4.50 -3.02
C THR A 247 0.71 3.78 -4.30
N SER A 248 0.11 2.61 -4.16
CA SER A 248 -0.26 1.80 -5.33
C SER A 248 -1.43 0.86 -5.04
N TRP A 249 -2.20 0.59 -6.08
CA TRP A 249 -3.26 -0.41 -6.12
C TRP A 249 -2.87 -1.57 -7.04
N THR A 250 -3.13 -2.79 -6.58
CA THR A 250 -2.92 -4.01 -7.37
C THR A 250 -4.13 -4.92 -7.23
N GLN A 251 -4.56 -5.55 -8.31
CA GLN A 251 -5.57 -6.60 -8.21
C GLN A 251 -4.90 -7.88 -7.72
N ILE A 252 -5.52 -8.56 -6.75
CA ILE A 252 -4.99 -9.78 -6.13
C ILE A 252 -5.89 -11.00 -6.36
N ALA A 253 -7.17 -10.80 -6.67
CA ALA A 253 -8.10 -11.89 -7.01
C ALA A 253 -9.28 -11.40 -7.87
N GLY A 254 -10.01 -12.36 -8.44
CA GLY A 254 -11.14 -12.14 -9.35
C GLY A 254 -10.72 -12.02 -10.82
N PRO A 255 -11.69 -11.90 -11.75
CA PRO A 255 -11.41 -11.67 -13.16
C PRO A 255 -10.56 -10.42 -13.38
N ALA A 256 -9.58 -10.49 -14.29
CA ALA A 256 -8.66 -9.38 -14.54
C ALA A 256 -9.39 -8.11 -14.99
N VAL A 257 -9.10 -6.98 -14.32
CA VAL A 257 -9.63 -5.66 -14.69
C VAL A 257 -8.50 -4.67 -14.95
N THR A 258 -8.76 -3.70 -15.82
CA THR A 258 -7.84 -2.59 -16.06
C THR A 258 -8.03 -1.51 -15.00
N LEU A 259 -7.00 -1.30 -14.16
CA LEU A 259 -6.99 -0.23 -13.17
C LEU A 259 -6.53 1.10 -13.80
N THR A 260 -7.34 2.14 -13.68
CA THR A 260 -6.96 3.52 -14.00
C THR A 260 -6.52 4.23 -12.71
N GLY A 261 -5.37 4.90 -12.71
CA GLY A 261 -4.87 5.62 -11.52
C GLY A 261 -4.16 4.73 -10.49
N ALA A 262 -3.76 3.52 -10.85
CA ALA A 262 -3.21 2.52 -9.93
C ALA A 262 -1.97 2.97 -9.14
N ASN A 263 -1.20 3.97 -9.60
CA ASN A 263 0.00 4.48 -8.93
C ASN A 263 -0.27 5.68 -7.98
N GLY A 264 -1.49 5.80 -7.45
CA GLY A 264 -1.86 6.85 -6.51
C GLY A 264 -2.86 6.36 -5.47
N SER A 265 -3.33 7.30 -4.64
CA SER A 265 -4.33 7.03 -3.60
C SER A 265 -5.70 6.64 -4.17
N ASN A 266 -6.05 7.16 -5.35
CA ASN A 266 -7.33 6.88 -5.99
C ASN A 266 -7.11 6.07 -7.27
N ALA A 267 -7.78 4.93 -7.36
CA ALA A 267 -7.83 4.11 -8.56
C ALA A 267 -9.29 3.84 -8.94
N SER A 268 -9.53 3.39 -10.17
CA SER A 268 -10.86 2.97 -10.60
C SER A 268 -10.79 1.83 -11.59
N PHE A 269 -11.89 1.08 -11.68
CA PHE A 269 -12.10 0.05 -12.68
C PHE A 269 -13.57 0.00 -13.09
N VAL A 270 -13.83 -0.55 -14.27
CA VAL A 270 -15.18 -0.86 -14.73
C VAL A 270 -15.49 -2.31 -14.37
N VAL A 271 -16.62 -2.53 -13.70
CA VAL A 271 -17.04 -3.89 -13.31
C VAL A 271 -17.31 -4.70 -14.59
N PRO A 272 -16.56 -5.79 -14.85
CA PRO A 272 -16.72 -6.59 -16.05
C PRO A 272 -18.03 -7.39 -16.01
N ALA A 273 -18.41 -7.95 -17.16
CA ALA A 273 -19.61 -8.77 -17.30
C ALA A 273 -19.56 -10.05 -16.44
N SER A 274 -18.37 -10.62 -16.23
CA SER A 274 -18.17 -11.87 -15.49
C SER A 274 -17.58 -11.70 -14.09
N GLY A 275 -17.87 -12.67 -13.21
CA GLY A 275 -17.29 -12.88 -11.88
C GLY A 275 -17.84 -12.03 -10.73
N ASN A 276 -17.89 -12.61 -9.53
CA ASN A 276 -18.75 -12.14 -8.44
C ASN A 276 -18.04 -11.32 -7.36
N SER A 277 -16.71 -11.29 -7.35
CA SER A 277 -15.95 -10.44 -6.45
C SER A 277 -14.59 -10.09 -7.04
N PHE A 278 -14.10 -8.92 -6.65
CA PHE A 278 -12.81 -8.38 -7.07
C PHE A 278 -12.04 -7.96 -5.82
N SER A 279 -10.87 -8.54 -5.61
CA SER A 279 -10.03 -8.16 -4.48
C SER A 279 -8.84 -7.35 -4.96
N PHE A 280 -8.59 -6.24 -4.27
CA PHE A 280 -7.53 -5.30 -4.54
C PHE A 280 -6.69 -5.08 -3.29
N ARG A 281 -5.41 -4.82 -3.49
CA ARG A 281 -4.46 -4.44 -2.44
C ARG A 281 -4.06 -3.00 -2.64
N PHE A 282 -4.30 -2.18 -1.61
CA PHE A 282 -3.71 -0.86 -1.48
C PHE A 282 -2.41 -0.96 -0.67
N ARG A 283 -1.29 -0.51 -1.25
CA ARG A 283 0.04 -0.55 -0.62
C ARG A 283 0.63 0.86 -0.57
N ALA A 284 1.23 1.22 0.56
CA ALA A 284 1.99 2.45 0.74
C ALA A 284 3.44 2.12 1.11
N LEU A 285 4.37 2.93 0.60
CA LEU A 285 5.80 2.92 0.91
C LEU A 285 6.18 4.31 1.42
N ASP A 286 6.82 4.38 2.58
CA ASP A 286 7.37 5.65 3.07
C ASP A 286 8.79 5.93 2.54
N LEU A 287 9.27 7.15 2.77
CA LEU A 287 10.62 7.57 2.40
C LEU A 287 11.75 6.85 3.19
N ASN A 288 11.41 6.02 4.18
CA ASN A 288 12.34 5.13 4.88
C ASN A 288 12.37 3.71 4.28
N GLY A 289 11.58 3.45 3.24
CA GLY A 289 11.47 2.14 2.62
C GLY A 289 10.59 1.15 3.40
N LYS A 290 9.88 1.57 4.45
CA LYS A 290 8.87 0.72 5.10
C LYS A 290 7.57 0.74 4.32
N ALA A 291 6.95 -0.43 4.22
CA ALA A 291 5.72 -0.61 3.50
C ALA A 291 4.63 -1.25 4.35
N ALA A 292 3.40 -0.84 4.11
CA ALA A 292 2.20 -1.47 4.64
C ALA A 292 1.18 -1.65 3.52
N HIS A 293 0.27 -2.60 3.70
CA HIS A 293 -0.82 -2.82 2.76
C HIS A 293 -2.11 -3.22 3.47
N VAL A 294 -3.22 -2.99 2.78
CA VAL A 294 -4.55 -3.43 3.17
C VAL A 294 -5.27 -3.98 1.94
N ASP A 295 -6.00 -5.06 2.14
CA ASP A 295 -6.76 -5.72 1.09
C ASP A 295 -8.23 -5.31 1.19
N LEU A 296 -8.83 -4.99 0.04
CA LEU A 296 -10.21 -4.54 -0.13
C LEU A 296 -10.90 -5.48 -1.11
N THR A 297 -12.05 -6.03 -0.71
CA THR A 297 -12.88 -6.86 -1.60
C THR A 297 -14.12 -6.08 -2.00
N VAL A 298 -14.36 -6.01 -3.31
CA VAL A 298 -15.53 -5.40 -3.92
C VAL A 298 -16.42 -6.51 -4.47
N PRO A 299 -17.56 -6.81 -3.84
CA PRO A 299 -18.56 -7.72 -4.41
C PRO A 299 -19.24 -7.07 -5.63
N ALA A 300 -19.57 -7.88 -6.63
CA ALA A 300 -20.39 -7.47 -7.77
C ALA A 300 -21.78 -8.11 -7.68
N ASN A 301 -22.76 -7.47 -8.31
CA ASN A 301 -24.09 -8.05 -8.45
C ASN A 301 -24.01 -9.37 -9.26
N ASN A 302 -24.67 -10.40 -8.75
CA ASN A 302 -24.86 -11.68 -9.42
C ASN A 302 -26.27 -11.77 -10.02
N THR A 303 -26.41 -12.41 -11.18
CA THR A 303 -27.69 -12.63 -11.87
C THR A 303 -28.00 -14.12 -11.89
N ALA A 304 -29.23 -14.52 -11.62
CA ALA A 304 -29.58 -15.95 -11.67
C ALA A 304 -29.47 -16.50 -13.11
N PRO A 305 -29.03 -17.75 -13.30
CA PRO A 305 -28.88 -18.34 -14.62
C PRO A 305 -30.24 -18.54 -15.30
N VAL A 306 -30.28 -18.40 -16.63
CA VAL A 306 -31.49 -18.52 -17.43
C VAL A 306 -31.46 -19.80 -18.24
N LEU A 307 -32.47 -20.65 -18.06
CA LEU A 307 -32.60 -21.90 -18.83
C LEU A 307 -32.98 -21.60 -20.29
N THR A 308 -32.37 -22.32 -21.23
CA THR A 308 -32.79 -22.26 -22.64
C THR A 308 -34.17 -22.92 -22.78
N PRO A 309 -35.14 -22.35 -23.52
CA PRO A 309 -36.45 -22.96 -23.68
C PRO A 309 -36.37 -24.39 -24.25
N ILE A 310 -37.08 -25.33 -23.61
CA ILE A 310 -37.11 -26.75 -24.00
C ILE A 310 -38.51 -27.08 -24.50
N SER A 311 -38.60 -27.65 -25.71
CA SER A 311 -39.88 -28.11 -26.27
C SER A 311 -40.32 -29.46 -25.69
N THR A 312 -41.63 -29.70 -25.68
CA THR A 312 -42.22 -31.00 -25.31
C THR A 312 -41.58 -32.16 -26.09
N ARG A 313 -41.36 -33.28 -25.40
CA ARG A 313 -40.80 -34.51 -25.98
C ARG A 313 -41.90 -35.58 -26.12
N PHE A 314 -41.77 -36.39 -27.16
CA PHE A 314 -42.64 -37.54 -27.43
C PHE A 314 -41.79 -38.80 -27.52
N VAL A 315 -42.25 -39.89 -26.91
CA VAL A 315 -41.58 -41.19 -26.94
C VAL A 315 -42.63 -42.30 -27.00
N LEU A 316 -42.33 -43.39 -27.72
CA LEU A 316 -43.19 -44.58 -27.69
C LEU A 316 -43.00 -45.30 -26.36
N GLU A 317 -44.07 -45.92 -25.85
CA GLU A 317 -43.96 -46.75 -24.66
C GLU A 317 -42.95 -47.89 -24.88
N GLY A 318 -42.04 -48.09 -23.91
CA GLY A 318 -41.00 -49.11 -24.00
C GLY A 318 -39.68 -48.64 -24.60
N GLU A 319 -39.65 -47.49 -25.28
CA GLU A 319 -38.46 -46.93 -25.92
C GLU A 319 -37.66 -46.03 -24.96
N SER A 320 -36.38 -45.80 -25.30
CA SER A 320 -35.50 -44.92 -24.55
C SER A 320 -35.66 -43.45 -24.96
N LEU A 321 -35.77 -42.52 -24.00
CA LEU A 321 -35.72 -41.08 -24.23
C LEU A 321 -34.47 -40.47 -23.59
N SER A 322 -33.70 -39.70 -24.35
CA SER A 322 -32.57 -38.92 -23.84
C SER A 322 -32.56 -37.51 -24.43
N PHE A 323 -32.31 -36.51 -23.60
CA PHE A 323 -32.09 -35.13 -24.04
C PHE A 323 -31.23 -34.36 -23.02
N SER A 324 -30.47 -33.38 -23.51
CA SER A 324 -29.70 -32.46 -22.68
C SER A 324 -30.40 -31.12 -22.53
N VAL A 325 -30.16 -30.45 -21.41
CA VAL A 325 -30.58 -29.08 -21.16
C VAL A 325 -29.37 -28.16 -21.08
N SER A 326 -29.56 -26.91 -21.48
CA SER A 326 -28.54 -25.87 -21.36
C SER A 326 -29.15 -24.63 -20.70
N ALA A 327 -28.34 -23.96 -19.90
CA ALA A 327 -28.63 -22.64 -19.37
C ALA A 327 -27.47 -21.71 -19.71
N THR A 328 -27.77 -20.42 -19.70
CA THR A 328 -26.76 -19.37 -19.84
C THR A 328 -26.78 -18.53 -18.58
N ASP A 329 -25.61 -18.30 -18.04
CA ASP A 329 -25.37 -17.41 -16.93
C ASP A 329 -24.70 -16.12 -17.48
N ALA A 330 -25.14 -14.96 -17.02
CA ALA A 330 -24.64 -13.69 -17.55
C ALA A 330 -23.19 -13.43 -17.08
N GLU A 331 -22.83 -14.00 -15.93
CA GLU A 331 -21.54 -13.88 -15.27
C GLU A 331 -20.54 -14.96 -15.72
N GLY A 332 -21.00 -15.96 -16.49
CA GLY A 332 -20.21 -17.08 -16.96
C GLY A 332 -19.87 -18.07 -15.84
N ASP A 333 -20.66 -18.06 -14.76
CA ASP A 333 -20.48 -18.98 -13.64
C ASP A 333 -20.84 -20.41 -14.04
N ALA A 334 -20.26 -21.37 -13.31
CA ALA A 334 -20.54 -22.77 -13.54
C ALA A 334 -21.99 -23.09 -13.14
N ILE A 335 -22.77 -23.58 -14.10
CA ILE A 335 -24.18 -23.89 -13.87
C ILE A 335 -24.34 -25.35 -13.48
N THR A 336 -25.13 -25.58 -12.45
CA THR A 336 -25.64 -26.90 -12.05
C THR A 336 -27.16 -26.92 -12.22
N PHE A 337 -27.72 -28.12 -12.38
CA PHE A 337 -29.16 -28.28 -12.59
C PHE A 337 -29.77 -29.14 -11.50
N VAL A 338 -30.98 -28.78 -11.09
CA VAL A 338 -31.82 -29.62 -10.24
C VAL A 338 -33.06 -30.02 -11.02
N ALA A 339 -33.30 -31.32 -11.16
CA ALA A 339 -34.53 -31.85 -11.71
C ALA A 339 -35.49 -32.26 -10.58
N SER A 340 -36.76 -31.97 -10.78
CA SER A 340 -37.88 -32.34 -9.92
C SER A 340 -38.91 -33.13 -10.73
N THR A 341 -39.77 -33.88 -10.04
CA THR A 341 -40.89 -34.65 -10.63
C THR A 341 -40.47 -35.63 -11.74
N LEU A 342 -39.32 -36.29 -11.57
CA LEU A 342 -38.83 -37.31 -12.50
C LEU A 342 -39.79 -38.53 -12.56
N PRO A 343 -40.16 -39.00 -13.77
CA PRO A 343 -40.91 -40.23 -13.94
C PRO A 343 -40.20 -41.44 -13.33
N ARG A 344 -40.96 -42.48 -12.96
CA ARG A 344 -40.37 -43.70 -12.42
C ARG A 344 -39.44 -44.35 -13.46
N GLY A 345 -38.20 -44.61 -13.07
CA GLY A 345 -37.19 -45.20 -13.95
C GLY A 345 -36.46 -44.19 -14.85
N ALA A 346 -36.80 -42.89 -14.76
CA ALA A 346 -36.00 -41.84 -15.35
C ALA A 346 -34.88 -41.39 -14.39
N SER A 347 -33.77 -40.91 -14.95
CA SER A 347 -32.67 -40.32 -14.21
C SER A 347 -32.24 -38.99 -14.84
N PHE A 348 -31.64 -38.12 -14.03
CA PHE A 348 -31.13 -36.83 -14.48
C PHE A 348 -29.76 -36.58 -13.87
N ASP A 349 -28.78 -36.29 -14.71
CA ASP A 349 -27.44 -35.91 -14.31
C ASP A 349 -27.37 -34.39 -14.13
N ALA A 350 -27.26 -33.95 -12.88
CA ALA A 350 -27.19 -32.55 -12.48
C ALA A 350 -25.95 -31.80 -13.00
N GLY A 351 -24.86 -32.51 -13.30
CA GLY A 351 -23.59 -31.92 -13.75
C GLY A 351 -23.51 -31.78 -15.27
N THR A 352 -24.09 -32.72 -16.02
CA THR A 352 -24.13 -32.66 -17.50
C THR A 352 -25.45 -32.09 -18.04
N GLY A 353 -26.48 -31.96 -17.21
CA GLY A 353 -27.81 -31.55 -17.63
C GLY A 353 -28.53 -32.60 -18.50
N THR A 354 -28.14 -33.87 -18.40
CA THR A 354 -28.68 -34.93 -19.27
C THR A 354 -29.81 -35.68 -18.56
N PHE A 355 -30.99 -35.66 -19.17
CA PHE A 355 -32.11 -36.52 -18.80
C PHE A 355 -32.03 -37.84 -19.58
N THR A 356 -32.23 -38.96 -18.89
CA THR A 356 -32.32 -40.29 -19.50
C THR A 356 -33.50 -41.07 -18.94
N TRP A 357 -34.20 -41.79 -19.81
CA TRP A 357 -35.28 -42.68 -19.44
C TRP A 357 -35.26 -43.89 -20.37
N ASP A 358 -34.60 -44.97 -19.93
CA ASP A 358 -34.28 -46.11 -20.80
C ASP A 358 -35.51 -46.93 -21.21
N ASN A 359 -36.58 -46.88 -20.41
CA ASN A 359 -37.84 -47.56 -20.67
C ASN A 359 -39.01 -46.65 -20.28
N ALA A 360 -39.45 -45.83 -21.24
CA ALA A 360 -40.54 -44.87 -21.00
C ALA A 360 -41.89 -45.59 -20.81
N SER A 361 -42.38 -45.66 -19.57
CA SER A 361 -43.63 -46.36 -19.21
C SER A 361 -44.13 -45.91 -17.83
N PRO A 362 -45.45 -45.87 -17.58
CA PRO A 362 -46.56 -46.18 -18.48
C PRO A 362 -46.94 -45.02 -19.42
N LEU A 363 -47.88 -45.29 -20.35
CA LEU A 363 -48.54 -44.24 -21.14
C LEU A 363 -49.03 -43.07 -20.28
N GLY A 364 -48.82 -41.85 -20.77
CA GLY A 364 -49.27 -40.65 -20.06
C GLY A 364 -48.47 -39.40 -20.39
N SER A 365 -48.88 -38.30 -19.77
CA SER A 365 -48.20 -37.01 -19.83
C SER A 365 -47.45 -36.78 -18.52
N TYR A 366 -46.16 -36.51 -18.63
CA TYR A 366 -45.25 -36.23 -17.53
C TYR A 366 -44.74 -34.79 -17.64
N SER A 367 -44.48 -34.16 -16.51
CA SER A 367 -43.91 -32.82 -16.44
C SER A 367 -42.68 -32.87 -15.55
N VAL A 368 -41.51 -32.57 -16.11
CA VAL A 368 -40.23 -32.56 -15.38
C VAL A 368 -39.83 -31.11 -15.17
N GLY A 369 -39.76 -30.68 -13.91
CA GLY A 369 -39.32 -29.32 -13.56
C GLY A 369 -37.81 -29.25 -13.46
N ILE A 370 -37.17 -28.37 -14.22
CA ILE A 370 -35.71 -28.19 -14.26
C ILE A 370 -35.37 -26.76 -13.82
N THR A 371 -34.50 -26.66 -12.82
CA THR A 371 -34.05 -25.37 -12.26
C THR A 371 -32.54 -25.26 -12.42
N PRO A 372 -32.01 -24.24 -13.13
CA PRO A 372 -30.57 -23.98 -13.16
C PRO A 372 -30.14 -23.20 -11.90
N SER A 373 -28.92 -23.42 -11.44
CA SER A 373 -28.30 -22.66 -10.34
C SER A 373 -26.80 -22.49 -10.58
N ASP A 374 -26.29 -21.31 -10.29
CA ASP A 374 -24.87 -20.94 -10.31
C ASP A 374 -24.18 -21.19 -8.95
N GLY A 375 -24.91 -21.75 -7.98
CA GLY A 375 -24.45 -21.97 -6.60
C GLY A 375 -24.67 -20.79 -5.64
N LEU A 376 -25.06 -19.62 -6.14
CA LEU A 376 -25.39 -18.41 -5.37
C LEU A 376 -26.88 -18.06 -5.46
N LEU A 377 -27.45 -18.11 -6.68
CA LEU A 377 -28.84 -17.88 -7.02
C LEU A 377 -29.39 -19.07 -7.83
N SER A 378 -30.71 -19.23 -7.79
CA SER A 378 -31.42 -20.19 -8.63
C SER A 378 -32.26 -19.46 -9.66
N GLY A 379 -32.18 -19.91 -10.91
CA GLY A 379 -33.02 -19.43 -11.99
C GLY A 379 -34.48 -19.87 -11.86
N GLU A 380 -35.31 -19.44 -12.81
CA GLU A 380 -36.70 -19.89 -12.90
C GLU A 380 -36.77 -21.39 -13.27
N THR A 381 -37.66 -22.13 -12.60
CA THR A 381 -37.94 -23.52 -12.94
C THR A 381 -38.75 -23.61 -14.24
N VAL A 382 -38.21 -24.28 -15.25
CA VAL A 382 -38.91 -24.56 -16.51
C VAL A 382 -39.40 -26.01 -16.51
N TYR A 383 -40.64 -26.22 -16.92
CA TYR A 383 -41.24 -27.55 -17.00
C TYR A 383 -41.16 -28.11 -18.42
N VAL A 384 -40.53 -29.27 -18.55
CA VAL A 384 -40.48 -30.04 -19.80
C VAL A 384 -41.62 -31.05 -19.80
N GLY A 385 -42.54 -30.89 -20.75
CA GLY A 385 -43.57 -31.90 -21.00
C GLY A 385 -43.00 -33.12 -21.73
N ILE A 386 -43.32 -34.32 -21.26
CA ILE A 386 -43.01 -35.59 -21.94
C ILE A 386 -44.30 -36.36 -22.13
N VAL A 387 -44.60 -36.78 -23.36
CA VAL A 387 -45.79 -37.57 -23.68
C VAL A 387 -45.36 -38.95 -24.15
N VAL A 388 -45.75 -39.98 -23.39
CA VAL A 388 -45.53 -41.39 -23.73
C VAL A 388 -46.76 -41.91 -24.46
N VAL A 389 -46.62 -42.35 -25.71
CA VAL A 389 -47.71 -42.81 -26.57
C VAL A 389 -47.55 -44.29 -26.93
N ALA A 390 -48.66 -44.97 -27.22
CA ALA A 390 -48.64 -46.39 -27.52
C ALA A 390 -47.89 -46.66 -28.84
N PRO A 391 -47.09 -47.74 -28.94
CA PRO A 391 -46.61 -48.22 -30.22
C PRO A 391 -47.82 -48.54 -31.09
N GLY A 392 -47.90 -47.96 -32.29
CA GLY A 392 -48.99 -48.25 -33.20
C GLY A 392 -49.09 -49.77 -33.43
N SER A 393 -50.22 -50.37 -33.08
CA SER A 393 -50.47 -51.79 -33.29
C SER A 393 -50.63 -52.07 -34.79
N GLY A 394 -49.52 -52.44 -35.43
CA GLY A 394 -49.52 -52.95 -36.80
C GLY A 394 -50.19 -54.33 -36.89
N GLY A 395 -51.50 -54.36 -37.09
CA GLY A 395 -52.22 -55.46 -37.74
C GLY A 395 -52.43 -55.12 -39.22
N GLY A 396 -51.93 -55.94 -40.12
CA GLY A 396 -51.76 -55.62 -41.54
C GLY A 396 -53.05 -55.44 -42.36
N GLY A 397 -52.92 -54.64 -43.44
CA GLY A 397 -53.75 -54.71 -44.64
C GLY A 397 -54.81 -53.61 -44.81
N ALA A 398 -54.40 -52.46 -45.35
CA ALA A 398 -55.12 -51.61 -46.33
C ALA A 398 -54.55 -50.19 -46.30
N THR A 399 -53.76 -49.84 -47.32
CA THR A 399 -53.27 -48.48 -47.51
C THR A 399 -54.42 -47.61 -48.03
N GLN A 400 -54.98 -46.74 -47.17
CA GLN A 400 -55.42 -45.36 -47.45
C GLN A 400 -56.10 -44.78 -46.20
N GLY A 401 -55.62 -43.61 -45.76
CA GLY A 401 -56.49 -42.58 -45.22
C GLY A 401 -56.55 -42.35 -43.71
N LEU A 402 -55.77 -41.34 -43.29
CA LEU A 402 -56.13 -40.28 -42.32
C LEU A 402 -56.08 -40.66 -40.82
N TRP A 403 -55.75 -39.81 -39.84
CA TRP A 403 -55.86 -38.35 -39.60
C TRP A 403 -54.76 -37.94 -38.57
N TRP A 404 -54.11 -36.77 -38.53
CA TRP A 404 -54.60 -35.39 -38.38
C TRP A 404 -55.64 -35.15 -37.26
N VAL A 405 -55.20 -35.04 -36.00
CA VAL A 405 -55.74 -34.12 -34.97
C VAL A 405 -54.57 -33.85 -34.03
N LEU A 406 -53.87 -32.71 -34.05
CA LEU A 406 -54.27 -31.44 -33.44
C LEU A 406 -53.37 -30.32 -33.99
N LEU A 407 -53.94 -29.38 -34.71
CA LEU A 407 -53.36 -28.05 -34.90
C LEU A 407 -54.48 -27.03 -35.14
N GLY A 408 -54.49 -25.97 -34.31
CA GLY A 408 -55.36 -24.80 -34.40
C GLY A 408 -56.61 -24.93 -33.51
N SER A 409 -56.85 -24.10 -32.50
CA SER A 409 -56.55 -22.67 -32.39
C SER A 409 -56.89 -22.20 -30.96
N ALA A 410 -56.11 -21.25 -30.41
CA ALA A 410 -56.60 -20.11 -29.63
C ALA A 410 -55.43 -19.32 -29.00
N THR A 411 -54.76 -18.48 -29.81
CA THR A 411 -54.37 -17.16 -29.31
C THR A 411 -55.64 -16.32 -29.23
N LEU A 412 -56.14 -16.06 -28.02
CA LEU A 412 -57.06 -14.95 -27.78
C LEU A 412 -56.67 -14.26 -26.49
N ALA A 413 -56.30 -13.00 -26.67
CA ALA A 413 -55.88 -12.05 -25.68
C ALA A 413 -56.86 -11.98 -24.49
N GLY A 414 -56.31 -12.09 -23.28
CA GLY A 414 -56.98 -11.67 -22.06
C GLY A 414 -56.99 -10.14 -21.99
N LEU A 415 -58.05 -9.52 -22.51
CA LEU A 415 -58.41 -8.13 -22.26
C LEU A 415 -59.88 -8.09 -21.83
N GLY A 416 -60.09 -7.81 -20.54
CA GLY A 416 -61.36 -7.43 -19.94
C GLY A 416 -61.31 -7.59 -18.42
N LEU A 417 -61.79 -6.67 -17.58
CA LEU A 417 -62.29 -5.31 -17.77
C LEU A 417 -62.36 -4.70 -16.34
N ARG A 418 -61.93 -3.44 -16.23
CA ARG A 418 -62.41 -2.37 -15.33
C ARG A 418 -62.88 -2.72 -13.90
N ARG A 419 -62.22 -2.08 -12.92
CA ARG A 419 -62.94 -1.23 -11.95
C ARG A 419 -62.50 0.22 -12.07
N LEU A 420 -63.39 1.01 -12.67
CA LEU A 420 -63.46 2.45 -12.50
C LEU A 420 -63.97 2.74 -11.08
N TRP A 421 -63.24 3.58 -10.34
CA TRP A 421 -63.86 4.55 -9.44
C TRP A 421 -63.40 5.94 -9.91
N ARG A 422 -64.34 6.69 -10.49
CA ARG A 422 -64.26 8.14 -10.65
C ARG A 422 -65.34 8.74 -9.76
N LEU A 423 -64.93 9.62 -8.85
CA LEU A 423 -65.69 10.76 -8.30
C LEU A 423 -64.57 11.70 -7.79
N GLY A 424 -64.30 12.82 -8.46
CA GLY A 424 -65.05 14.06 -8.32
C GLY A 424 -64.17 15.02 -7.51
N ALA A 425 -63.31 15.80 -8.16
CA ALA A 425 -63.56 17.18 -8.59
C ALA A 425 -63.57 18.22 -7.44
N ARG A 426 -62.75 19.26 -7.66
CA ARG A 426 -62.86 20.67 -7.23
C ARG A 426 -61.98 21.16 -6.05
N ARG A 427 -61.02 22.01 -6.45
CA ARG A 427 -60.78 23.41 -6.03
C ARG A 427 -60.93 23.77 -4.55
N ARG A 428 -59.84 24.28 -3.96
CA ARG A 428 -59.63 25.66 -3.45
C ARG A 428 -58.39 25.63 -2.53
N ALA A 429 -57.34 26.39 -2.86
CA ALA A 429 -57.04 27.73 -2.30
C ALA A 429 -56.65 27.68 -0.81
N GLY A 430 -55.41 28.09 -0.49
CA GLY A 430 -54.99 28.36 0.88
C GLY A 430 -53.48 28.33 1.12
N MET A 431 -52.75 29.36 0.69
CA MET A 431 -51.67 29.91 1.52
C MET A 431 -52.33 30.60 2.74
N PRO A 432 -51.74 30.52 3.94
CA PRO A 432 -50.76 31.52 4.41
C PRO A 432 -49.55 30.85 5.13
N ARG A 433 -48.30 31.32 5.02
CA ARG A 433 -47.65 32.55 5.54
C ARG A 433 -47.43 32.58 7.06
N ALA A 434 -46.18 32.87 7.43
CA ALA A 434 -45.61 33.32 8.73
C ALA A 434 -45.29 32.22 9.77
N GLY A 435 -44.20 32.26 10.54
CA GLY A 435 -43.20 33.31 10.80
C GLY A 435 -41.83 32.71 11.19
N ASN A 436 -40.73 33.45 11.01
CA ASN A 436 -40.00 34.22 12.06
C ASN A 436 -39.55 33.33 13.24
N ARG A 437 -38.29 33.28 13.70
CA ARG A 437 -37.15 34.22 13.69
C ARG A 437 -35.89 33.49 14.25
N PRO A 438 -34.69 34.14 14.27
CA PRO A 438 -33.37 33.52 14.39
C PRO A 438 -32.82 33.48 15.82
N ALA A 439 -31.72 32.75 16.03
CA ALA A 439 -30.77 33.00 17.12
C ALA A 439 -29.33 32.71 16.64
N THR A 440 -28.52 33.77 16.59
CA THR A 440 -27.05 33.76 16.68
C THR A 440 -26.66 34.06 18.15
N PRO A 441 -25.37 34.17 18.51
CA PRO A 441 -24.54 33.13 19.13
C PRO A 441 -24.13 33.48 20.59
N ALA A 442 -23.39 32.59 21.23
CA ALA A 442 -22.48 32.88 22.34
C ALA A 442 -21.14 32.19 22.07
#